data_AF-A0A7C0UHI9-F1
#
_entry.id   AF-A0A7C0UHI9-F1
#
_cell.length_a   1.000
_cell.length_b   1.000
_cell.length_c   1.000
_cell.angle_alpha   90.00
_cell.angle_beta   90.00
_cell.angle_gamma   90.00
#
_symmetry.space_group_name_H-M   'P 1'
#
loop_
_entity.id
_entity.type
_entity.pdbx_description
1 polymer ?
#
loop_
_entity_poly.entity_id
_entity_poly.type
_entity_poly.pdbx_seq_one_letter_code
_entity_poly.pdbx_strand_id
1 'polypeptide(L)' 'WRDELIAGNKALIEEILTRCPAADRQKLTQLIRNAEKEQLNNKPPRASRLLFRYLKEIRTG' A
#
# COMPACT_ATOMS: atom_id res chain seq x y z
N TRP A 1 5.58 -0.82 -6.67
CA TRP A 1 4.33 -0.99 -5.92
C TRP A 1 3.97 0.22 -5.08
N ARG A 2 4.71 0.56 -4.02
CA ARG A 2 4.35 1.66 -3.10
C ARG A 2 3.99 2.97 -3.79
N ASP A 3 4.89 3.54 -4.59
CA ASP A 3 4.69 4.90 -5.12
C ASP A 3 3.52 4.97 -6.10
N GLU A 4 3.32 3.93 -6.91
CA GLU A 4 2.15 3.83 -7.79
C GLU A 4 0.84 3.66 -7.04
N LEU A 5 0.83 2.88 -5.94
CA LEU A 5 -0.37 2.75 -5.11
C LEU A 5 -0.77 4.09 -4.50
N ILE A 6 0.21 4.86 -4.03
CA ILE A 6 -0.02 6.20 -3.46
C ILE A 6 -0.40 7.20 -4.57
N ALA A 7 0.05 7.00 -5.80
CA ALA A 7 -0.41 7.76 -6.96
C ALA A 7 -1.83 7.40 -7.43
N GLY A 8 -2.52 6.48 -6.74
CA GLY A 8 -3.90 6.08 -7.04
C GLY A 8 -4.04 4.93 -8.04
N ASN A 9 -2.96 4.21 -8.36
CA ASN A 9 -3.02 3.05 -9.25
C ASN A 9 -3.69 1.85 -8.53
N LYS A 10 -5.02 1.76 -8.65
CA LYS A 10 -5.82 0.68 -8.05
C LYS A 10 -5.65 -0.67 -8.75
N ALA A 11 -5.23 -0.70 -10.02
CA ALA A 11 -5.00 -1.96 -10.74
C ALA A 11 -3.90 -2.79 -10.05
N LEU A 12 -2.91 -2.09 -9.48
CA LEU A 12 -1.82 -2.70 -8.74
C LEU A 12 -2.28 -3.40 -7.45
N ILE A 13 -3.43 -3.00 -6.87
CA ILE A 13 -4.01 -3.66 -5.69
C ILE A 13 -4.44 -5.08 -6.06
N GLU A 14 -5.21 -5.23 -7.14
CA GLU A 14 -5.67 -6.54 -7.61
C GLU A 14 -4.48 -7.42 -8.03
N GLU A 15 -3.46 -6.83 -8.65
CA GLU A 15 -2.23 -7.53 -8.99
C GLU A 15 -1.50 -8.07 -7.75
N ILE A 16 -1.38 -7.27 -6.70
CA ILE A 16 -0.77 -7.70 -5.43
C ILE A 16 -1.60 -8.81 -4.78
N LEU A 17 -2.92 -8.69 -4.75
CA LEU A 17 -3.79 -9.72 -4.17
C LEU A 17 -3.74 -11.03 -4.96
N THR A 18 -3.54 -10.94 -6.28
CA THR A 18 -3.39 -12.11 -7.16
C THR A 18 -2.04 -12.78 -6.96
N ARG A 19 -0.96 -11.99 -6.87
CA ARG A 19 0.41 -12.51 -6.65
C ARG A 19 0.64 -13.00 -5.22
N CYS A 20 -0.03 -12.39 -4.25
CA CYS A 20 0.12 -12.65 -2.83
C CYS A 20 -1.27 -12.94 -2.23
N PRO A 21 -1.80 -14.17 -2.35
CA PRO A 21 -3.12 -14.52 -1.82
C PRO A 21 -3.21 -14.44 -0.28
N ALA A 22 -2.08 -14.46 0.42
CA ALA A 22 -1.99 -14.22 1.87
C ALA A 22 -2.09 -12.73 2.25
N ALA A 23 -2.11 -11.82 1.27
CA ALA A 23 -2.24 -10.40 1.53
C ALA A 23 -3.66 -10.04 1.95
N ASP A 24 -3.79 -9.39 3.10
CA ASP A 24 -5.02 -8.78 3.56
C ASP A 24 -5.35 -7.52 2.73
N ARG A 25 -6.47 -7.58 2.00
CA ARG A 25 -7.02 -6.50 1.16
C ARG A 25 -7.44 -5.27 1.96
N GLN A 26 -8.04 -5.45 3.14
CA GLN A 26 -8.46 -4.33 3.97
C GLN A 26 -7.25 -3.58 4.51
N LYS A 27 -6.25 -4.31 5.02
CA LYS A 27 -5.01 -3.71 5.51
C LYS A 27 -4.27 -2.96 4.41
N LEU A 28 -4.16 -3.55 3.21
CA LEU A 28 -3.54 -2.92 2.05
C LEU A 28 -4.23 -1.60 1.68
N THR A 29 -5.55 -1.64 1.48
CA THR A 29 -6.33 -0.46 1.05
C THR A 29 -6.35 0.64 2.10
N GLN A 30 -6.39 0.32 3.39
CA GLN A 30 -6.25 1.31 4.47
C GLN A 30 -4.90 2.01 4.43
N LEU A 31 -3.80 1.26 4.29
CA LEU A 31 -2.45 1.83 4.25
C LEU A 31 -2.27 2.74 3.04
N ILE A 32 -2.83 2.38 1.88
CA ILE A 32 -2.81 3.19 0.66
C ILE A 32 -3.56 4.50 0.89
N ARG A 33 -4.81 4.47 1.34
CA ARG A 33 -5.62 5.67 1.60
C ARG A 33 -4.97 6.62 2.59
N ASN A 34 -4.36 6.08 3.64
CA ASN A 34 -3.65 6.87 4.63
C ASN A 34 -2.39 7.52 4.03
N ALA A 35 -1.64 6.80 3.19
CA ALA A 35 -0.46 7.33 2.51
C ALA A 35 -0.81 8.38 1.44
N GLU A 36 -1.89 8.18 0.68
CA GLU A 36 -2.47 9.17 -0.23
C GLU A 36 -2.82 10.45 0.53
N LYS A 37 -3.54 10.32 1.66
CA LYS A 37 -3.92 11.44 2.51
C LYS A 37 -2.71 12.15 3.12
N GLU A 38 -1.67 11.42 3.51
CA GLU A 38 -0.42 12.03 4.00
C GLU A 38 0.27 12.84 2.91
N GLN A 39 0.38 12.30 1.69
CA GLN A 39 0.99 13.00 0.55
C GLN A 39 0.21 14.26 0.18
N LEU A 40 -1.12 14.17 0.07
CA LEU A 40 -1.99 15.30 -0.24
C LEU A 40 -1.89 16.43 0.80
N ASN A 41 -1.69 16.08 2.07
CA ASN A 41 -1.59 17.06 3.16
C ASN A 41 -0.14 17.46 3.50
N ASN A 42 0.86 17.08 2.70
CA ASN A 42 2.29 17.27 2.99
C ASN A 42 2.70 16.82 4.41
N LYS A 43 2.06 15.75 4.90
CA LYS A 43 2.34 15.20 6.24
C LYS A 43 3.55 14.26 6.20
N PRO A 44 4.19 14.04 7.36
CA PRO A 44 5.26 13.04 7.47
C PRO A 44 4.80 11.66 6.95
N PRO A 45 5.63 10.94 6.17
CA PRO A 45 5.22 9.73 5.44
C PRO A 45 5.16 8.48 6.35
N ARG A 46 4.36 8.51 7.41
CA ARG A 46 4.25 7.39 8.36
C ARG A 46 3.50 6.22 7.75
N ALA A 47 2.34 6.45 7.14
CA ALA A 47 1.57 5.43 6.44
C ALA A 47 2.31 4.89 5.22
N SER A 48 3.01 5.74 4.47
CA SER A 48 3.88 5.30 3.36
C SER A 48 4.99 4.34 3.83
N ARG A 49 5.62 4.60 4.99
CA ARG A 49 6.59 3.68 5.61
C ARG A 49 5.96 2.38 6.09
N LEU A 50 4.72 2.42 6.60
CA LEU A 50 3.98 1.22 7.01
C LEU A 50 3.56 0.38 5.79
N LEU A 51 3.09 1.02 4.73
CA LEU A 51 2.78 0.39 3.45
C LEU A 51 3.99 -0.35 2.89
N PHE A 52 5.17 0.27 2.91
CA PHE A 52 6.40 -0.39 2.46
C PHE A 52 6.74 -1.65 3.27
N ARG A 53 6.64 -1.57 4.61
CA ARG A 53 6.88 -2.73 5.48
C ARG A 53 5.88 -3.86 5.19
N TYR A 54 4.61 -3.53 5.05
CA TYR A 54 3.57 -4.50 4.74
C TYR A 54 3.76 -5.16 3.37
N LEU A 55 4.10 -4.37 2.34
CA LEU A 55 4.42 -4.91 1.01
C LEU A 55 5.65 -5.83 1.03
N LYS A 56 6.63 -5.54 1.89
CA LYS A 56 7.79 -6.43 2.08
C LYS A 56 7.40 -7.72 2.80
N GLU A 57 6.55 -7.64 3.81
CA GLU A 57 6.03 -8.77 4.59
C GLU A 57 5.29 -9.77 3.68
N ILE A 58 4.28 -9.31 2.93
CA ILE A 58 3.48 -10.18 2.04
C ILE A 58 4.26 -10.72 0.82
N ARG A 59 5.40 -10.12 0.49
CA ARG A 59 6.27 -10.57 -0.61
C ARG A 59 7.32 -11.59 -0.15
N THR A 60 7.62 -11.61 1.15
CA THR A 60 8.63 -12.51 1.73
C THR A 60 8.01 -13.76 2.34
N GLY A 61 6.71 -13.72 2.66
CA GLY A 61 5.93 -14.86 3.14
C GLY A 61 5.36 -15.74 2.03
#